data_AF-A0A952Y0H4-F1
#
_entry.id   AF-A0A952Y0H4-F1
#
_cell.length_a   1.000
_cell.length_b   1.000
_cell.length_c   1.000
_cell.angle_alpha   90.00
_cell.angle_beta   90.00
_cell.angle_gamma   90.00
#
_symmetry.space_group_name_H-M   'P 1'
#
loop_
_entity.id
_entity.type
_entity.pdbx_description
1 polymer ?
#
loop_
_entity_poly.entity_id
_entity_poly.type
_entity_poly.pdbx_seq_one_letter_code
_entity_poly.pdbx_strand_id
1 'polypeptide(L)'
;MRSDASYRSSEAAIAPELVWPVELVREICRHAGSHNIIENARFNLSSEGILRAVRRRDSAKLFDWLLAAVSYQGISDYVAGYYMEKNGTVSYLDVRQALATFGSCEKLADFTTFADCGYEKTKCSCTNKLELPCCPVPRFPLRNGRLNQTAVALFLFIRDVAQGDLVRWIDTNACIGPARWAAARLSAGLGAVFGISDKVAALALSGLLLACSASRPRWGAVGAQMVVVDTLVHNFLHRTGILRHLASEHLYGPACYLDGGCSDVLRQIAALIDAKEFNPSYPVDFPRFVQQAIWRYCAELELDFCNGRRINDRLGCRQAHCAVFDFCCREPIKTAK
;
A
#
# COMPACT_ATOMS: atom_id res chain seq x y z
N MET A 1 35.27 2.65 -17.75
CA MET A 1 35.12 1.38 -18.48
C MET A 1 36.01 0.32 -17.85
N ARG A 2 35.45 -0.42 -16.89
CA ARG A 2 35.85 -1.80 -16.56
C ARG A 2 34.55 -2.57 -16.42
N SER A 3 34.53 -3.71 -17.07
CA SER A 3 33.37 -4.49 -17.49
C SER A 3 32.76 -5.28 -16.34
N ASP A 4 31.56 -4.90 -15.92
CA ASP A 4 30.64 -5.76 -15.18
C ASP A 4 29.98 -6.75 -16.15
N ALA A 5 30.60 -7.91 -16.34
CA ALA A 5 30.02 -9.02 -17.06
C ALA A 5 30.60 -10.35 -16.58
N SER A 6 30.23 -10.76 -15.37
CA SER A 6 30.34 -12.15 -14.89
C SER A 6 29.66 -12.30 -13.52
N TYR A 7 28.34 -12.44 -13.51
CA TYR A 7 27.65 -13.10 -12.41
C TYR A 7 26.61 -14.07 -13.00
N ARG A 8 27.12 -15.18 -13.54
CA ARG A 8 26.31 -16.35 -13.87
C ARG A 8 26.10 -17.15 -12.58
N SER A 9 24.85 -17.23 -12.15
CA SER A 9 24.17 -18.43 -11.65
C SER A 9 25.04 -19.45 -10.90
N SER A 10 25.17 -19.25 -9.59
CA SER A 10 25.25 -20.36 -8.64
C SER A 10 23.85 -20.55 -8.06
N GLU A 11 23.29 -21.76 -8.17
CA GLU A 11 22.25 -22.24 -7.27
C GLU A 11 22.81 -22.12 -5.84
N ALA A 12 22.61 -20.98 -5.19
CA ALA A 12 22.80 -20.90 -3.76
C ALA A 12 21.76 -21.85 -3.18
N ALA A 13 22.21 -22.91 -2.51
CA ALA A 13 21.32 -23.82 -1.82
C ALA A 13 20.39 -23.00 -0.94
N ILE A 14 19.08 -23.18 -1.12
CA ILE A 14 18.07 -22.54 -0.28
C ILE A 14 18.38 -22.94 1.16
N ALA A 15 18.45 -21.96 2.07
CA ALA A 15 18.66 -22.25 3.48
C ALA A 15 17.61 -23.28 3.94
N PRO A 16 17.98 -24.38 4.62
CA PRO A 16 17.07 -25.49 4.90
C PRO A 16 15.74 -25.08 5.56
N GLU A 17 15.79 -24.08 6.44
CA GLU A 17 14.63 -23.48 7.12
C GLU A 17 13.66 -22.71 6.21
N LEU A 18 14.10 -22.33 4.99
CA LEU A 18 13.26 -21.64 4.02
C LEU A 18 12.60 -22.59 3.00
N VAL A 19 13.02 -23.85 2.91
CA VAL A 19 12.48 -24.81 1.94
C VAL A 19 10.97 -24.98 2.10
N TRP A 20 10.51 -25.36 3.30
CA TRP A 20 9.10 -25.60 3.56
C TRP A 20 8.23 -24.33 3.43
N PRO A 21 8.60 -23.16 4.01
CA PRO A 21 7.84 -21.92 3.80
C PRO A 21 7.74 -21.49 2.34
N VAL A 22 8.81 -21.67 1.55
CA VAL A 22 8.83 -21.36 0.12
C VAL A 22 7.90 -22.26 -0.66
N GLU A 23 7.92 -23.58 -0.42
CA GLU A 23 7.00 -24.51 -1.07
C GLU A 23 5.54 -24.19 -0.74
N LEU A 24 5.25 -23.92 0.54
CA LEU A 24 3.90 -23.58 0.98
C LEU A 24 3.39 -22.31 0.27
N VAL A 25 4.18 -21.24 0.28
CA VAL A 25 3.79 -19.97 -0.33
C VAL A 25 3.75 -20.06 -1.86
N ARG A 26 4.63 -20.86 -2.48
CA ARG A 26 4.57 -21.14 -3.91
C ARG A 26 3.26 -21.83 -4.30
N GLU A 27 2.77 -22.76 -3.48
CA GLU A 27 1.46 -23.40 -3.71
C GLU A 27 0.30 -22.39 -3.59
N ILE A 28 0.36 -21.48 -2.61
CA ILE A 28 -0.60 -20.36 -2.54
C ILE A 28 -0.54 -19.48 -3.79
N CYS A 29 0.65 -19.21 -4.32
CA CYS A 29 0.80 -18.46 -5.56
C CYS A 29 0.18 -19.19 -6.77
N ARG A 30 0.25 -20.53 -6.83
CA ARG A 30 -0.42 -21.31 -7.89
C ARG A 30 -1.94 -21.20 -7.82
N HIS A 31 -2.50 -21.26 -6.61
CA HIS A 31 -3.96 -21.24 -6.41
C HIS A 31 -4.57 -19.84 -6.45
N ALA A 32 -3.89 -18.84 -5.88
CA ALA A 32 -4.44 -17.50 -5.64
C ALA A 32 -3.67 -16.38 -6.36
N GLY A 33 -2.57 -16.69 -7.05
CA GLY A 33 -1.80 -15.73 -7.82
C GLY A 33 -2.65 -15.08 -8.91
N SER A 34 -2.66 -13.75 -8.96
CA SER A 34 -3.20 -13.05 -10.12
C SER A 34 -2.20 -13.18 -11.26
N HIS A 35 -2.66 -13.67 -12.42
CA HIS A 35 -1.84 -13.78 -13.63
C HIS A 35 -1.76 -12.46 -14.39
N ASN A 36 -2.43 -11.40 -13.93
CA ASN A 36 -2.59 -10.15 -14.65
C ASN A 36 -2.51 -8.91 -13.72
N ILE A 37 -1.75 -8.97 -12.62
CA ILE A 37 -1.69 -7.88 -11.64
C ILE A 37 -1.22 -6.56 -12.29
N ILE A 38 -0.23 -6.64 -13.18
CA ILE A 38 0.35 -5.48 -13.86
C ILE A 38 -0.60 -4.98 -14.95
N GLU A 39 -1.18 -5.89 -15.73
CA GLU A 39 -2.14 -5.56 -16.79
C GLU A 39 -3.42 -4.93 -16.21
N ASN A 40 -3.96 -5.48 -15.12
CA ASN A 40 -5.15 -4.94 -14.45
C ASN A 40 -4.87 -3.54 -13.89
N ALA A 41 -3.73 -3.34 -13.23
CA ALA A 41 -3.32 -2.03 -12.76
C ALA A 41 -3.20 -1.04 -13.93
N ARG A 42 -2.61 -1.47 -15.05
CA ARG A 42 -2.48 -0.66 -16.27
C ARG A 42 -3.85 -0.33 -16.88
N PHE A 43 -4.74 -1.30 -16.99
CA PHE A 43 -6.08 -1.12 -17.54
C PHE A 43 -6.88 -0.11 -16.71
N ASN A 44 -7.00 -0.34 -15.40
CA ASN A 44 -7.75 0.53 -14.47
C ASN A 44 -7.21 1.97 -14.47
N LEU A 45 -5.88 2.14 -14.35
CA LEU A 45 -5.27 3.47 -14.33
C LEU A 45 -5.28 4.15 -15.71
N SER A 46 -5.33 3.37 -16.80
CA SER A 46 -5.50 3.94 -18.13
C SER A 46 -6.92 4.45 -18.35
N SER A 47 -7.94 3.69 -17.93
CA SER A 47 -9.35 4.12 -18.05
C SER A 47 -9.65 5.40 -17.26
N GLU A 48 -8.95 5.60 -16.14
CA GLU A 48 -9.06 6.82 -15.32
C GLU A 48 -8.18 7.99 -15.84
N GLY A 49 -7.40 7.77 -16.89
CA GLY A 49 -6.48 8.76 -17.47
C GLY A 49 -5.20 9.01 -16.66
N ILE A 50 -4.94 8.22 -15.61
CA ILE A 50 -3.79 8.39 -14.70
C ILE A 50 -2.46 8.15 -15.40
N LEU A 51 -2.37 7.16 -16.30
CA LEU A 51 -1.13 6.94 -17.06
C LEU A 51 -0.81 8.13 -17.99
N ARG A 52 -1.84 8.80 -18.52
CA ARG A 52 -1.67 10.03 -19.30
C ARG A 52 -1.23 11.19 -18.40
N ALA A 53 -1.79 11.30 -17.19
CA ALA A 53 -1.37 12.27 -16.18
C ALA A 53 0.11 12.11 -15.81
N VAL A 54 0.57 10.88 -15.55
CA VAL A 54 1.99 10.59 -15.28
C VAL A 54 2.87 11.03 -16.45
N ARG A 55 2.51 10.71 -17.70
CA ARG A 55 3.27 11.14 -18.88
C ARG A 55 3.37 12.66 -19.01
N ARG A 56 2.31 13.38 -18.61
CA ARG A 56 2.24 14.85 -18.68
C ARG A 56 2.71 15.55 -17.42
N ARG A 57 3.13 14.81 -16.39
CA ARG A 57 3.44 15.32 -15.05
C ARG A 57 2.31 16.17 -14.45
N ASP A 58 1.08 15.73 -14.67
CA ASP A 58 -0.13 16.39 -14.19
C ASP A 58 -0.38 16.03 -12.72
N SER A 59 0.30 16.74 -11.81
CA SER A 59 0.15 16.55 -10.36
C SER A 59 -1.27 16.82 -9.86
N ALA A 60 -2.05 17.64 -10.55
CA ALA A 60 -3.43 17.94 -10.17
C ALA A 60 -4.32 16.71 -10.37
N LYS A 61 -4.22 16.04 -11.54
CA LYS A 61 -4.95 14.80 -11.78
C LYS A 61 -4.51 13.66 -10.85
N LEU A 62 -3.21 13.60 -10.52
CA LEU A 62 -2.69 12.62 -9.56
C LEU A 62 -3.15 12.88 -8.12
N PHE A 63 -3.29 14.15 -7.73
CA PHE A 63 -3.90 14.55 -6.47
C PHE A 63 -5.34 14.03 -6.38
N ASP A 64 -6.18 14.32 -7.38
CA ASP A 64 -7.59 13.94 -7.39
C ASP A 64 -7.74 12.41 -7.23
N TRP A 65 -6.90 11.66 -7.95
CA TRP A 65 -6.85 10.20 -7.87
C TRP A 65 -6.40 9.68 -6.50
N LEU A 66 -5.33 10.23 -5.93
CA LEU A 66 -4.85 9.83 -4.60
C LEU A 66 -5.88 10.15 -3.51
N LEU A 67 -6.51 11.32 -3.57
CA LEU A 67 -7.53 11.72 -2.62
C LEU A 67 -8.77 10.83 -2.72
N ALA A 68 -9.18 10.45 -3.94
CA ALA A 68 -10.23 9.46 -4.15
C ALA A 68 -9.85 8.10 -3.53
N ALA A 69 -8.65 7.59 -3.80
CA ALA A 69 -8.18 6.32 -3.22
C ALA A 69 -8.16 6.33 -1.68
N VAL A 70 -7.72 7.43 -1.07
CA VAL A 70 -7.73 7.60 0.39
C VAL A 70 -9.15 7.73 0.95
N SER A 71 -10.09 8.24 0.15
CA SER A 71 -11.49 8.34 0.54
C SER A 71 -12.16 6.97 0.71
N TYR A 72 -11.63 5.88 0.20
CA TYR A 72 -12.18 4.54 0.50
C TYR A 72 -11.77 3.99 1.88
N GLN A 73 -10.86 4.66 2.58
CA GLN A 73 -10.35 4.14 3.86
C GLN A 73 -11.38 4.17 5.00
N GLY A 74 -11.41 3.06 5.75
CA GLY A 74 -12.10 2.93 7.04
C GLY A 74 -13.63 2.77 6.93
N ILE A 75 -14.16 2.59 5.72
CA ILE A 75 -15.58 2.36 5.44
C ILE A 75 -15.71 1.36 4.27
N SER A 76 -16.92 0.88 3.99
CA SER A 76 -17.15 0.06 2.79
C SER A 76 -17.11 0.90 1.52
N ASP A 77 -16.70 0.27 0.41
CA ASP A 77 -16.58 0.93 -0.89
C ASP A 77 -17.90 1.51 -1.38
N TYR A 78 -19.01 0.81 -1.10
CA TYR A 78 -20.36 1.29 -1.40
C TYR A 78 -20.67 2.63 -0.69
N VAL A 79 -20.35 2.73 0.60
CA VAL A 79 -20.61 3.94 1.39
C VAL A 79 -19.71 5.10 0.92
N ALA A 80 -18.45 4.81 0.58
CA ALA A 80 -17.53 5.79 0.04
C ALA A 80 -18.02 6.32 -1.32
N GLY A 81 -18.36 5.42 -2.25
CA GLY A 81 -18.86 5.75 -3.58
C GLY A 81 -20.14 6.58 -3.53
N TYR A 82 -21.14 6.10 -2.78
CA TYR A 82 -22.41 6.81 -2.61
C TYR A 82 -22.24 8.22 -2.04
N TYR A 83 -21.32 8.41 -1.08
CA TYR A 83 -21.06 9.75 -0.54
C TYR A 83 -20.48 10.68 -1.60
N MET A 84 -19.50 10.23 -2.38
CA MET A 84 -18.85 11.03 -3.43
C MET A 84 -19.82 11.36 -4.57
N GLU A 85 -20.67 10.42 -4.98
CA GLU A 85 -21.72 10.67 -5.97
C GLU A 85 -22.72 11.73 -5.48
N LYS A 86 -23.11 11.66 -4.21
CA LYS A 86 -24.12 12.56 -3.64
C LYS A 86 -23.59 13.96 -3.31
N ASN A 87 -22.35 14.07 -2.82
CA ASN A 87 -21.80 15.32 -2.25
C ASN A 87 -20.67 15.92 -3.09
N GLY A 88 -20.24 15.25 -4.15
CA GLY A 88 -19.11 15.63 -4.98
C GLY A 88 -17.76 15.16 -4.42
N THR A 89 -16.71 15.55 -5.12
CA THR A 89 -15.31 15.32 -4.74
C THR A 89 -14.58 16.65 -4.66
N VAL A 90 -13.47 16.68 -3.92
CA VAL A 90 -12.59 17.86 -3.86
C VAL A 90 -11.45 17.65 -4.83
N SER A 91 -11.26 18.59 -5.75
CA SER A 91 -10.14 18.59 -6.69
C SER A 91 -8.94 19.39 -6.17
N TYR A 92 -7.79 19.19 -6.80
CA TYR A 92 -6.59 20.00 -6.59
C TYR A 92 -6.87 21.50 -6.78
N LEU A 93 -7.69 21.86 -7.78
CA LEU A 93 -8.03 23.23 -8.10
C LEU A 93 -8.91 23.87 -7.02
N ASP A 94 -9.85 23.11 -6.46
CA ASP A 94 -10.72 23.57 -5.38
C ASP A 94 -9.89 23.95 -4.15
N VAL A 95 -8.93 23.09 -3.77
CA VAL A 95 -8.03 23.37 -2.65
C VAL A 95 -7.16 24.59 -2.95
N ARG A 96 -6.54 24.64 -4.13
CA ARG A 96 -5.70 25.77 -4.55
C ARG A 96 -6.45 27.10 -4.47
N GLN A 97 -7.67 27.14 -5.01
CA GLN A 97 -8.49 28.35 -5.02
C GLN A 97 -8.89 28.74 -3.60
N ALA A 98 -9.33 27.79 -2.79
CA ALA A 98 -9.73 28.06 -1.42
C ALA A 98 -8.55 28.61 -0.58
N LEU A 99 -7.35 28.04 -0.73
CA LEU A 99 -6.17 28.56 -0.04
C LEU A 99 -5.74 29.95 -0.53
N ALA A 100 -5.91 30.25 -1.82
CA ALA A 100 -5.63 31.58 -2.35
C ALA A 100 -6.63 32.65 -1.87
N THR A 101 -7.90 32.27 -1.63
CA THR A 101 -8.94 33.19 -1.16
C THR A 101 -8.94 33.40 0.35
N PHE A 102 -8.62 32.36 1.13
CA PHE A 102 -8.79 32.36 2.59
C PHE A 102 -7.47 32.21 3.37
N GLY A 103 -6.33 32.48 2.73
CA GLY A 103 -4.99 32.18 3.20
C GLY A 103 -4.44 33.03 4.35
N SER A 104 -5.28 33.62 5.21
CA SER A 104 -4.78 34.36 6.37
C SER A 104 -4.17 33.44 7.43
N CYS A 105 -4.59 32.18 7.47
CA CYS A 105 -4.21 31.26 8.54
C CYS A 105 -2.76 30.81 8.41
N GLU A 106 -1.96 31.11 9.43
CA GLU A 106 -0.55 30.69 9.50
C GLU A 106 -0.37 29.17 9.31
N LYS A 107 -1.35 28.36 9.76
CA LYS A 107 -1.31 26.91 9.62
C LYS A 107 -1.40 26.45 8.17
N LEU A 108 -1.90 27.28 7.25
CA LEU A 108 -2.01 26.98 5.82
C LEU A 108 -0.79 27.45 5.02
N ALA A 109 0.22 28.04 5.69
CA ALA A 109 1.39 28.59 5.04
C ALA A 109 2.20 27.53 4.29
N ASP A 110 2.45 26.38 4.91
CA ASP A 110 3.24 25.29 4.36
C ASP A 110 2.88 23.92 4.96
N PHE A 111 3.37 22.85 4.30
CA PHE A 111 3.12 21.47 4.69
C PHE A 111 3.55 21.15 6.14
N THR A 112 4.67 21.68 6.60
CA THR A 112 5.21 21.40 7.94
C THR A 112 4.34 22.07 8.99
N THR A 113 4.04 23.35 8.79
CA THR A 113 3.23 24.15 9.71
C THR A 113 1.78 23.64 9.81
N PHE A 114 1.26 23.05 8.73
CA PHE A 114 -0.08 22.45 8.69
C PHE A 114 -0.22 21.18 9.53
N ALA A 115 0.87 20.47 9.85
CA ALA A 115 0.82 19.22 10.61
C ALA A 115 0.08 19.37 11.95
N ASP A 116 0.15 20.58 12.56
CA ASP A 116 -0.49 20.92 13.83
C ASP A 116 -1.84 21.66 13.67
N CYS A 117 -2.50 21.57 12.51
CA CYS A 117 -3.79 22.22 12.26
C CYS A 117 -4.86 21.83 13.30
N GLY A 118 -4.99 20.53 13.55
CA GLY A 118 -5.86 19.99 14.60
C GLY A 118 -7.36 20.25 14.38
N TYR A 119 -7.81 20.41 13.13
CA TYR A 119 -9.22 20.69 12.86
C TYR A 119 -10.11 19.49 13.22
N GLU A 120 -11.14 19.72 14.03
CA GLU A 120 -12.15 18.74 14.40
C GLU A 120 -13.54 19.22 13.97
N LYS A 121 -14.12 18.56 12.95
CA LYS A 121 -15.40 18.95 12.35
C LYS A 121 -16.58 18.86 13.31
N THR A 122 -16.61 17.87 14.19
CA THR A 122 -17.70 17.66 15.16
C THR A 122 -17.69 18.68 16.29
N LYS A 123 -16.50 19.11 16.72
CA LYS A 123 -16.33 20.12 17.77
C LYS A 123 -16.30 21.55 17.23
N CYS A 124 -16.27 21.71 15.90
CA CYS A 124 -16.03 22.99 15.25
C CYS A 124 -14.82 23.72 15.84
N SER A 125 -13.69 23.01 15.99
CA SER A 125 -12.49 23.53 16.64
C SER A 125 -11.23 23.27 15.82
N CYS A 126 -10.18 24.08 16.02
CA CYS A 126 -8.82 23.83 15.55
C CYS A 126 -7.81 24.51 16.48
N THR A 127 -6.51 24.31 16.24
CA THR A 127 -5.44 24.91 17.05
C THR A 127 -5.40 26.44 16.92
N ASN A 128 -5.76 26.99 15.76
CA ASN A 128 -5.86 28.45 15.54
C ASN A 128 -7.34 28.91 15.55
N LYS A 129 -7.91 29.06 16.76
CA LYS A 129 -9.34 29.35 16.95
C LYS A 129 -9.79 30.68 16.34
N LEU A 130 -8.92 31.69 16.32
CA LEU A 130 -9.28 33.04 15.85
C LEU A 130 -9.58 33.08 14.35
N GLU A 131 -8.92 32.21 13.59
CA GLU A 131 -9.02 32.20 12.13
C GLU A 131 -10.00 31.17 11.57
N LEU A 132 -10.55 30.32 12.43
CA LEU A 132 -11.49 29.27 12.04
C LEU A 132 -12.73 29.77 11.26
N PRO A 133 -13.36 30.93 11.57
CA PRO A 133 -14.53 31.41 10.81
C PRO A 133 -14.24 31.63 9.31
N CYS A 134 -13.03 32.06 8.98
CA CYS A 134 -12.58 32.31 7.61
C CYS A 134 -11.84 31.12 7.01
N CYS A 135 -11.56 30.07 7.77
CA CYS A 135 -10.76 28.93 7.33
C CYS A 135 -11.45 28.17 6.18
N PRO A 136 -10.70 27.77 5.13
CA PRO A 136 -11.23 26.96 4.04
C PRO A 136 -11.41 25.48 4.41
N VAL A 137 -10.64 24.95 5.37
CA VAL A 137 -10.65 23.52 5.74
C VAL A 137 -12.05 23.00 6.09
N PRO A 138 -12.88 23.69 6.90
CA PRO A 138 -14.25 23.23 7.20
C PRO A 138 -15.19 23.17 5.99
N ARG A 139 -14.88 23.90 4.91
CA ARG A 139 -15.80 24.16 3.80
C ARG A 139 -15.77 23.10 2.71
N PHE A 140 -14.76 22.23 2.71
CA PHE A 140 -14.69 21.11 1.78
C PHE A 140 -15.82 20.10 2.05
N PRO A 141 -16.55 19.67 1.01
CA PRO A 141 -17.70 18.76 1.12
C PRO A 141 -17.26 17.29 1.27
N LEU A 142 -16.24 17.00 2.07
CA LEU A 142 -15.83 15.62 2.36
C LEU A 142 -16.53 15.12 3.63
N ARG A 143 -16.68 13.80 3.72
CA ARG A 143 -17.49 13.13 4.76
C ARG A 143 -17.09 13.45 6.20
N ASN A 144 -15.84 13.82 6.45
CA ASN A 144 -15.37 14.14 7.78
C ASN A 144 -14.20 15.15 7.75
N GLY A 145 -13.92 15.77 8.90
CA GLY A 145 -12.85 16.75 9.04
C GLY A 145 -11.44 16.17 8.84
N ARG A 146 -11.28 14.84 8.99
CA ARG A 146 -10.00 14.16 8.71
C ARG A 146 -9.69 14.21 7.22
N LEU A 147 -10.67 13.94 6.36
CA LEU A 147 -10.49 14.04 4.90
C LEU A 147 -10.31 15.48 4.44
N ASN A 148 -10.99 16.45 5.06
CA ASN A 148 -10.74 17.88 4.78
C ASN A 148 -9.26 18.24 5.03
N GLN A 149 -8.71 17.80 6.16
CA GLN A 149 -7.29 17.99 6.44
C GLN A 149 -6.40 17.18 5.50
N THR A 150 -6.80 15.96 5.13
CA THR A 150 -6.04 15.13 4.18
C THR A 150 -5.90 15.81 2.82
N ALA A 151 -6.99 16.39 2.30
CA ALA A 151 -6.98 17.11 1.03
C ALA A 151 -6.00 18.30 1.07
N VAL A 152 -6.03 19.09 2.14
CA VAL A 152 -5.12 20.23 2.30
C VAL A 152 -3.67 19.78 2.50
N ALA A 153 -3.43 18.79 3.36
CA ALA A 153 -2.09 18.24 3.60
C ALA A 153 -1.48 17.65 2.33
N LEU A 154 -2.26 16.92 1.53
CA LEU A 154 -1.78 16.36 0.26
C LEU A 154 -1.47 17.46 -0.76
N PHE A 155 -2.26 18.52 -0.80
CA PHE A 155 -2.02 19.66 -1.68
C PHE A 155 -0.72 20.37 -1.29
N LEU A 156 -0.53 20.65 0.00
CA LEU A 156 0.67 21.28 0.53
C LEU A 156 1.90 20.39 0.35
N PHE A 157 1.78 19.07 0.52
CA PHE A 157 2.86 18.13 0.21
C PHE A 157 3.29 18.24 -1.26
N ILE A 158 2.34 18.23 -2.19
CA ILE A 158 2.66 18.36 -3.61
C ILE A 158 3.31 19.72 -3.89
N ARG A 159 2.77 20.81 -3.33
CA ARG A 159 3.28 22.16 -3.54
C ARG A 159 4.69 22.35 -2.97
N ASP A 160 4.91 21.90 -1.73
CA ASP A 160 6.10 22.27 -0.95
C ASP A 160 7.18 21.18 -0.98
N VAL A 161 6.79 19.92 -0.79
CA VAL A 161 7.74 18.78 -0.73
C VAL A 161 8.04 18.26 -2.14
N ALA A 162 7.01 18.13 -2.99
CA ALA A 162 7.19 17.72 -4.38
C ALA A 162 7.45 18.90 -5.34
N GLN A 163 7.48 20.13 -4.83
CA GLN A 163 7.73 21.35 -5.61
C GLN A 163 6.82 21.50 -6.84
N GLY A 164 5.55 21.09 -6.69
CA GLY A 164 4.54 21.08 -7.74
C GLY A 164 4.59 19.88 -8.70
N ASP A 165 5.62 19.05 -8.67
CA ASP A 165 5.82 17.92 -9.60
C ASP A 165 5.93 16.59 -8.85
N LEU A 166 4.76 16.00 -8.57
CA LEU A 166 4.68 14.71 -7.87
C LEU A 166 5.37 13.59 -8.65
N VAL A 167 5.34 13.63 -10.00
CA VAL A 167 6.00 12.62 -10.83
C VAL A 167 7.52 12.71 -10.67
N ARG A 168 8.09 13.92 -10.71
CA ARG A 168 9.52 14.14 -10.47
C ARG A 168 9.92 13.75 -9.05
N TRP A 169 9.06 14.02 -8.06
CA TRP A 169 9.31 13.56 -6.69
C TRP A 169 9.37 12.04 -6.62
N ILE A 170 8.45 11.32 -7.27
CA ILE A 170 8.50 9.84 -7.36
C ILE A 170 9.77 9.40 -8.09
N ASP A 171 10.08 9.96 -9.26
CA ASP A 171 11.26 9.61 -10.06
C ASP A 171 12.55 9.74 -9.22
N THR A 172 12.70 10.86 -8.52
CA THR A 172 13.87 11.16 -7.71
C THR A 172 14.02 10.13 -6.59
N ASN A 173 12.94 9.85 -5.86
CA ASN A 173 12.98 8.92 -4.72
C ASN A 173 13.08 7.45 -5.15
N ALA A 174 12.54 7.08 -6.32
CA ALA A 174 12.62 5.74 -6.88
C ALA A 174 14.05 5.36 -7.27
N CYS A 175 14.86 6.33 -7.71
CA CYS A 175 16.24 6.11 -8.17
C CYS A 175 17.27 5.97 -7.03
N ILE A 176 16.92 6.29 -5.78
CA ILE A 176 17.87 6.28 -4.67
C ILE A 176 17.95 4.89 -4.02
N GLY A 177 19.08 4.21 -4.23
CA GLY A 177 19.44 2.96 -3.57
C GLY A 177 18.73 1.72 -4.14
N PRO A 178 18.71 0.59 -3.43
CA PRO A 178 17.96 -0.61 -3.79
C PRO A 178 16.45 -0.36 -3.88
N ALA A 179 15.74 -1.14 -4.72
CA ALA A 179 14.31 -0.96 -4.98
C ALA A 179 13.45 -1.04 -3.69
N ARG A 180 13.82 -1.95 -2.76
CA ARG A 180 13.17 -2.09 -1.45
C ARG A 180 13.26 -0.81 -0.59
N TRP A 181 14.39 -0.11 -0.61
CA TRP A 181 14.60 1.10 0.19
C TRP A 181 13.88 2.29 -0.46
N ALA A 182 13.90 2.35 -1.79
CA ALA A 182 13.09 3.31 -2.53
C ALA A 182 11.59 3.11 -2.27
N ALA A 183 11.11 1.86 -2.18
CA ALA A 183 9.73 1.56 -1.84
C ALA A 183 9.35 2.07 -0.44
N ALA A 184 10.17 1.76 0.57
CA ALA A 184 9.97 2.26 1.93
C ALA A 184 9.98 3.79 2.00
N ARG A 185 10.91 4.45 1.30
CA ARG A 185 11.01 5.91 1.24
C ARG A 185 9.77 6.56 0.63
N LEU A 186 9.27 6.03 -0.49
CA LEU A 186 8.06 6.55 -1.14
C LEU A 186 6.83 6.39 -0.24
N SER A 187 6.68 5.22 0.38
CA SER A 187 5.58 4.96 1.32
C SER A 187 5.62 5.90 2.51
N ALA A 188 6.77 6.06 3.16
CA ALA A 188 6.94 6.96 4.30
C ALA A 188 6.75 8.43 3.92
N GLY A 189 7.24 8.84 2.73
CA GLY A 189 7.08 10.20 2.23
C GLY A 189 5.62 10.60 2.05
N LEU A 190 4.80 9.72 1.45
CA LEU A 190 3.35 9.96 1.36
C LEU A 190 2.62 9.67 2.68
N GLY A 191 3.12 8.77 3.52
CA GLY A 191 2.59 8.51 4.87
C GLY A 191 2.75 9.68 5.84
N ALA A 192 3.66 10.62 5.56
CA ALA A 192 3.77 11.88 6.28
C ALA A 192 2.57 12.82 6.04
N VAL A 193 1.80 12.61 4.95
CA VAL A 193 0.60 13.39 4.68
C VAL A 193 -0.48 13.03 5.69
N PHE A 194 -0.99 14.04 6.40
CA PHE A 194 -2.06 13.85 7.39
C PHE A 194 -3.19 13.02 6.80
N GLY A 195 -3.60 11.97 7.52
CA GLY A 195 -4.70 11.12 7.07
C GLY A 195 -4.27 9.85 6.33
N ILE A 196 -3.08 9.84 5.72
CA ILE A 196 -2.56 8.75 4.91
C ILE A 196 -1.61 7.89 5.77
N SER A 197 -1.81 6.58 5.80
CA SER A 197 -0.85 5.66 6.43
C SER A 197 0.10 5.08 5.40
N ASP A 198 1.30 4.65 5.82
CA ASP A 198 2.29 3.98 4.97
C ASP A 198 1.70 2.81 4.20
N LYS A 199 0.80 2.05 4.83
CA LYS A 199 0.07 0.94 4.20
C LYS A 199 -0.74 1.40 3.00
N VAL A 200 -1.47 2.51 3.14
CA VAL A 200 -2.33 3.00 2.05
C VAL A 200 -1.48 3.66 0.98
N ALA A 201 -0.45 4.42 1.37
CA ALA A 201 0.52 4.95 0.43
C ALA A 201 1.15 3.83 -0.42
N ALA A 202 1.62 2.76 0.21
CA ALA A 202 2.19 1.59 -0.47
C ALA A 202 1.17 0.92 -1.41
N LEU A 203 -0.08 0.77 -0.97
CA LEU A 203 -1.14 0.16 -1.78
C LEU A 203 -1.42 0.96 -3.06
N ALA A 204 -1.61 2.28 -2.92
CA ALA A 204 -1.87 3.17 -4.05
C ALA A 204 -0.66 3.27 -4.99
N LEU A 205 0.54 3.50 -4.43
CA LEU A 205 1.76 3.64 -5.21
C LEU A 205 2.14 2.35 -5.93
N SER A 206 1.98 1.17 -5.32
CA SER A 206 2.35 -0.09 -5.96
C SER A 206 1.63 -0.26 -7.30
N GLY A 207 0.32 -0.03 -7.35
CA GLY A 207 -0.47 -0.09 -8.58
C GLY A 207 0.00 0.91 -9.64
N LEU A 208 0.23 2.17 -9.25
CA LEU A 208 0.73 3.22 -10.14
C LEU A 208 2.11 2.87 -10.74
N LEU A 209 3.04 2.45 -9.88
CA LEU A 209 4.41 2.14 -10.24
C LEU A 209 4.48 0.90 -11.15
N LEU A 210 3.72 -0.15 -10.84
CA LEU A 210 3.61 -1.35 -11.67
C LEU A 210 2.97 -1.06 -13.02
N ALA A 211 1.90 -0.27 -13.07
CA ALA A 211 1.23 0.10 -14.32
C ALA A 211 2.16 0.87 -15.29
N CYS A 212 3.07 1.69 -14.73
CA CYS A 212 4.02 2.48 -15.49
C CYS A 212 5.33 1.73 -15.86
N SER A 213 5.51 0.50 -15.38
CA SER A 213 6.74 -0.31 -15.50
C SER A 213 7.33 -0.38 -16.91
N ALA A 214 6.49 -0.50 -17.95
CA ALA A 214 6.94 -0.57 -19.34
C ALA A 214 7.67 0.70 -19.80
N SER A 215 7.22 1.88 -19.33
CA SER A 215 7.85 3.17 -19.64
C SER A 215 8.89 3.61 -18.62
N ARG A 216 8.82 3.05 -17.40
CA ARG A 216 9.66 3.39 -16.25
C ARG A 216 10.05 2.08 -15.54
N PRO A 217 11.04 1.34 -16.04
CA PRO A 217 11.40 0.03 -15.47
C PRO A 217 11.76 0.11 -13.98
N ARG A 218 12.39 1.22 -13.58
CA ARG A 218 12.72 1.47 -12.17
C ARG A 218 11.49 1.58 -11.28
N TRP A 219 10.41 2.20 -11.76
CA TRP A 219 9.14 2.23 -11.03
C TRP A 219 8.59 0.82 -10.86
N GLY A 220 8.62 0.00 -11.92
CA GLY A 220 8.18 -1.40 -11.84
C GLY A 220 8.91 -2.17 -10.75
N ALA A 221 10.25 -2.08 -10.69
CA ALA A 221 11.06 -2.72 -9.66
C ALA A 221 10.71 -2.23 -8.24
N VAL A 222 10.45 -0.93 -8.06
CA VAL A 222 10.07 -0.35 -6.76
C VAL A 222 8.65 -0.77 -6.36
N GLY A 223 7.69 -0.70 -7.28
CA GLY A 223 6.30 -1.11 -7.05
C GLY A 223 6.16 -2.59 -6.72
N ALA A 224 7.04 -3.44 -7.27
CA ALA A 224 7.12 -4.86 -6.95
C ALA A 224 7.54 -5.14 -5.49
N GLN A 225 8.24 -4.21 -4.86
CA GLN A 225 8.76 -4.33 -3.48
C GLN A 225 7.81 -3.76 -2.41
N MET A 226 6.70 -3.15 -2.82
CA MET A 226 5.71 -2.53 -1.93
C MET A 226 4.75 -3.56 -1.31
N VAL A 227 5.24 -4.27 -0.31
CA VAL A 227 4.48 -5.26 0.46
C VAL A 227 3.60 -4.56 1.51
N VAL A 228 2.34 -4.98 1.59
CA VAL A 228 1.39 -4.53 2.60
C VAL A 228 0.99 -5.71 3.47
N VAL A 229 1.31 -5.65 4.75
CA VAL A 229 0.88 -6.64 5.75
C VAL A 229 -0.34 -6.09 6.48
N ASP A 230 -1.48 -6.74 6.27
CA ASP A 230 -2.69 -6.53 7.06
C ASP A 230 -2.97 -7.73 7.99
N THR A 231 -4.10 -7.71 8.67
CA THR A 231 -4.48 -8.81 9.57
C THR A 231 -4.62 -10.13 8.84
N LEU A 232 -5.07 -10.16 7.58
CA LEU A 232 -5.20 -11.41 6.82
C LEU A 232 -3.83 -12.00 6.51
N VAL A 233 -2.91 -11.17 5.98
CA VAL A 233 -1.55 -11.61 5.66
C VAL A 233 -0.78 -12.03 6.91
N HIS A 234 -0.86 -11.25 8.00
CA HIS A 234 -0.21 -11.61 9.27
C HIS A 234 -0.78 -12.91 9.83
N ASN A 235 -2.10 -13.04 9.92
CA ASN A 235 -2.76 -14.24 10.45
C ASN A 235 -2.49 -15.47 9.58
N PHE A 236 -2.33 -15.30 8.27
CA PHE A 236 -1.91 -16.38 7.38
C PHE A 236 -0.53 -16.90 7.75
N LEU A 237 0.47 -16.03 7.90
CA LEU A 237 1.84 -16.42 8.27
C LEU A 237 1.89 -17.07 9.66
N HIS A 238 1.02 -16.61 10.58
CA HIS A 238 0.87 -17.24 11.89
C HIS A 238 0.23 -18.63 11.80
N ARG A 239 -0.98 -18.75 11.22
CA ARG A 239 -1.74 -20.02 11.14
C ARG A 239 -1.00 -21.10 10.37
N THR A 240 -0.25 -20.71 9.36
CA THR A 240 0.54 -21.67 8.59
C THR A 240 1.71 -22.25 9.39
N GLY A 241 2.15 -21.55 10.44
CA GLY A 241 3.32 -21.92 11.25
C GLY A 241 4.61 -21.26 10.76
N ILE A 242 4.59 -20.47 9.68
CA ILE A 242 5.78 -19.83 9.11
C ILE A 242 6.49 -18.94 10.13
N LEU A 243 5.73 -18.11 10.87
CA LEU A 243 6.36 -17.22 11.87
C LEU A 243 7.06 -18.01 12.98
N ARG A 244 6.46 -19.09 13.48
CA ARG A 244 7.09 -19.94 14.50
C ARG A 244 8.32 -20.65 13.96
N HIS A 245 8.20 -21.23 12.76
CA HIS A 245 9.28 -21.98 12.11
C HIS A 245 10.53 -21.11 11.92
N LEU A 246 10.33 -19.83 11.57
CA LEU A 246 11.41 -18.87 11.36
C LEU A 246 11.74 -18.02 12.61
N ALA A 247 11.30 -18.44 13.80
CA ALA A 247 11.52 -17.71 15.06
C ALA A 247 11.17 -16.21 14.99
N SER A 248 10.11 -15.89 14.24
CA SER A 248 9.67 -14.55 13.85
C SER A 248 8.28 -14.21 14.41
N GLU A 249 7.87 -14.87 15.51
CA GLU A 249 6.57 -14.63 16.17
C GLU A 249 6.50 -13.22 16.77
N HIS A 250 5.39 -12.51 16.52
CA HIS A 250 5.12 -11.18 17.05
C HIS A 250 3.62 -10.89 17.01
N LEU A 251 3.18 -9.87 17.75
CA LEU A 251 1.81 -9.38 17.66
C LEU A 251 1.59 -8.57 16.39
N TYR A 252 0.40 -8.70 15.78
CA TYR A 252 0.01 -7.86 14.66
C TYR A 252 0.13 -6.37 15.02
N GLY A 253 0.81 -5.61 14.16
CA GLY A 253 1.01 -4.17 14.35
C GLY A 253 2.32 -3.69 13.72
N PRO A 254 2.95 -2.66 14.30
CA PRO A 254 4.22 -2.11 13.79
C PRO A 254 5.34 -3.16 13.65
N ALA A 255 5.37 -4.16 14.53
CA ALA A 255 6.34 -5.25 14.47
C ALA A 255 6.33 -6.03 13.15
N CYS A 256 5.20 -6.05 12.41
CA CYS A 256 5.12 -6.67 11.09
C CYS A 256 6.10 -6.08 10.07
N TYR A 257 6.57 -4.84 10.28
CA TYR A 257 7.42 -4.10 9.35
C TYR A 257 8.84 -3.86 9.89
N LEU A 258 9.16 -4.37 11.08
CA LEU A 258 10.52 -4.38 11.62
C LEU A 258 11.33 -5.54 11.04
N ASP A 259 12.64 -5.51 11.26
CA ASP A 259 13.56 -6.59 10.88
C ASP A 259 13.09 -7.92 11.47
N GLY A 260 12.94 -8.93 10.60
CA GLY A 260 12.41 -10.25 10.97
C GLY A 260 10.89 -10.31 11.13
N GLY A 261 10.17 -9.20 10.92
CA GLY A 261 8.71 -9.16 10.89
C GLY A 261 8.11 -9.79 9.63
N CYS A 262 6.77 -9.82 9.54
CA CYS A 262 6.06 -10.40 8.39
C CYS A 262 6.52 -9.88 7.02
N SER A 263 6.80 -8.59 6.91
CA SER A 263 7.16 -8.00 5.62
C SER A 263 8.52 -8.51 5.13
N ASP A 264 9.45 -8.78 6.05
CA ASP A 264 10.77 -9.31 5.72
C ASP A 264 10.73 -10.80 5.45
N VAL A 265 9.97 -11.56 6.24
CA VAL A 265 9.68 -12.98 5.96
C VAL A 265 9.12 -13.15 4.55
N LEU A 266 8.12 -12.33 4.16
CA LEU A 266 7.55 -12.37 2.82
C LEU A 266 8.58 -12.07 1.73
N ARG A 267 9.49 -11.13 1.95
CA ARG A 267 10.54 -10.80 0.97
C ARG A 267 11.57 -11.91 0.85
N GLN A 268 11.99 -12.51 1.96
CA GLN A 268 12.93 -13.64 1.95
C GLN A 268 12.34 -14.83 1.19
N ILE A 269 11.07 -15.16 1.45
CA ILE A 269 10.35 -16.22 0.74
C ILE A 269 10.19 -15.86 -0.75
N ALA A 270 9.73 -14.64 -1.06
CA ALA A 270 9.49 -14.21 -2.44
C ALA A 270 10.76 -14.17 -3.29
N ALA A 271 11.91 -13.83 -2.71
CA ALA A 271 13.19 -13.84 -3.41
C ALA A 271 13.60 -15.25 -3.90
N LEU A 272 12.98 -16.31 -3.36
CA LEU A 272 13.21 -17.71 -3.70
C LEU A 272 12.09 -18.32 -4.59
N ILE A 273 11.13 -17.50 -5.02
CA ILE A 273 10.06 -17.88 -5.93
C ILE A 273 10.23 -17.06 -7.21
N ASP A 274 10.55 -17.70 -8.33
CA ASP A 274 10.58 -17.00 -9.62
C ASP A 274 9.15 -16.68 -10.05
N ALA A 275 8.75 -15.42 -9.96
CA ALA A 275 7.40 -15.03 -10.31
C ALA A 275 7.10 -15.21 -11.81
N LYS A 276 8.11 -15.42 -12.67
CA LYS A 276 7.93 -15.74 -14.09
C LYS A 276 7.30 -17.11 -14.32
N GLU A 277 7.38 -18.01 -13.35
CA GLU A 277 6.66 -19.29 -13.37
C GLU A 277 5.14 -19.08 -13.50
N PHE A 278 4.62 -17.96 -12.97
CA PHE A 278 3.19 -17.63 -12.99
C PHE A 278 2.82 -16.70 -14.14
N ASN A 279 3.70 -15.78 -14.51
CA ASN A 279 3.55 -14.95 -15.71
C ASN A 279 4.93 -14.50 -16.20
N PRO A 280 5.34 -14.84 -17.44
CA PRO A 280 6.66 -14.46 -17.99
C PRO A 280 6.98 -12.95 -18.00
N SER A 281 5.96 -12.10 -17.95
CA SER A 281 6.10 -10.64 -17.90
C SER A 281 6.45 -10.11 -16.50
N TYR A 282 6.34 -10.93 -15.46
CA TYR A 282 6.64 -10.53 -14.10
C TYR A 282 8.15 -10.38 -13.87
N PRO A 283 8.56 -9.49 -12.95
CA PRO A 283 9.92 -9.51 -12.43
C PRO A 283 10.16 -10.83 -11.69
N VAL A 284 11.39 -11.34 -11.72
CA VAL A 284 11.75 -12.60 -11.02
C VAL A 284 11.44 -12.49 -9.52
N ASP A 285 11.94 -11.44 -8.87
CA ASP A 285 11.65 -11.10 -7.48
C ASP A 285 10.42 -10.18 -7.40
N PHE A 286 9.28 -10.72 -6.95
CA PHE A 286 8.00 -10.01 -6.93
C PHE A 286 7.21 -10.22 -5.61
N PRO A 287 7.69 -9.68 -4.48
CA PRO A 287 7.05 -9.90 -3.17
C PRO A 287 5.65 -9.29 -3.09
N ARG A 288 5.34 -8.25 -3.87
CA ARG A 288 3.97 -7.73 -3.99
C ARG A 288 2.99 -8.77 -4.56
N PHE A 289 3.40 -9.54 -5.56
CA PHE A 289 2.57 -10.61 -6.12
C PHE A 289 2.32 -11.70 -5.08
N VAL A 290 3.37 -12.14 -4.36
CA VAL A 290 3.27 -13.13 -3.28
C VAL A 290 2.31 -12.65 -2.19
N GLN A 291 2.48 -11.40 -1.72
CA GLN A 291 1.59 -10.81 -0.73
C GLN A 291 0.13 -10.76 -1.23
N GLN A 292 -0.09 -10.38 -2.50
CA GLN A 292 -1.42 -10.33 -3.07
C GLN A 292 -2.04 -11.73 -3.16
N ALA A 293 -1.29 -12.75 -3.57
CA ALA A 293 -1.77 -14.13 -3.62
C ALA A 293 -2.25 -14.60 -2.23
N ILE A 294 -1.45 -14.35 -1.19
CA ILE A 294 -1.84 -14.64 0.20
C ILE A 294 -3.12 -13.88 0.58
N TRP A 295 -3.18 -12.58 0.29
CA TRP A 295 -4.36 -11.77 0.60
C TRP A 295 -5.61 -12.31 -0.11
N ARG A 296 -5.53 -12.66 -1.41
CA ARG A 296 -6.65 -13.22 -2.18
C ARG A 296 -7.08 -14.59 -1.66
N TYR A 297 -6.14 -15.40 -1.20
CA TYR A 297 -6.45 -16.69 -0.57
C TYR A 297 -7.24 -16.53 0.73
N CYS A 298 -6.99 -15.45 1.46
CA CYS A 298 -7.62 -15.17 2.74
C CYS A 298 -8.91 -14.34 2.63
N ALA A 299 -8.96 -13.38 1.71
CA ALA A 299 -10.00 -12.36 1.68
C ALA A 299 -11.38 -12.96 1.35
N GLU A 300 -12.40 -12.47 2.06
CA GLU A 300 -13.78 -12.95 1.96
C GLU A 300 -14.40 -12.70 0.58
N LEU A 301 -14.02 -11.59 -0.06
CA LEU A 301 -14.49 -11.25 -1.41
C LEU A 301 -13.67 -11.91 -2.53
N GLU A 302 -12.71 -12.76 -2.16
CA GLU A 302 -11.84 -13.49 -3.10
C GLU A 302 -12.05 -15.00 -2.92
N LEU A 303 -11.04 -15.76 -2.47
CA LEU A 303 -11.16 -17.21 -2.31
C LEU A 303 -11.69 -17.65 -0.95
N ASP A 304 -11.64 -16.77 0.07
CA ASP A 304 -12.28 -16.98 1.37
C ASP A 304 -11.90 -18.31 2.07
N PHE A 305 -10.62 -18.74 1.98
CA PHE A 305 -10.16 -19.97 2.65
C PHE A 305 -9.60 -19.69 4.05
N CYS A 306 -8.51 -18.93 4.14
CA CYS A 306 -7.75 -18.78 5.38
C CYS A 306 -8.08 -17.48 6.13
N ASN A 307 -9.32 -17.35 6.64
CA ASN A 307 -9.74 -16.20 7.46
C ASN A 307 -10.54 -16.58 8.71
N GLY A 308 -10.74 -15.60 9.60
CA GLY A 308 -11.41 -15.79 10.89
C GLY A 308 -12.92 -16.02 10.83
N ARG A 309 -13.56 -15.86 9.65
CA ARG A 309 -14.96 -16.29 9.47
C ARG A 309 -15.06 -17.79 9.22
N ARG A 310 -14.02 -18.38 8.63
CA ARG A 310 -13.97 -19.79 8.27
C ARG A 310 -13.17 -20.65 9.25
N ILE A 311 -12.36 -20.03 10.10
CA ILE A 311 -11.48 -20.73 11.05
C ILE A 311 -11.75 -20.18 12.45
N ASN A 312 -12.00 -21.09 13.40
CA ASN A 312 -12.00 -20.73 14.81
C ASN A 312 -10.55 -20.58 15.30
N ASP A 313 -10.09 -19.34 15.47
CA ASP A 313 -8.72 -19.00 15.85
C ASP A 313 -8.24 -19.56 17.20
N ARG A 314 -9.10 -20.18 18.00
CA ARG A 314 -8.73 -20.86 19.25
C ARG A 314 -8.31 -22.32 19.03
N LEU A 315 -8.58 -22.86 17.86
CA LEU A 315 -8.36 -24.26 17.50
C LEU A 315 -7.52 -24.34 16.23
N GLY A 316 -6.91 -25.50 16.00
CA GLY A 316 -6.32 -25.78 14.70
C GLY A 316 -7.37 -25.81 13.59
N CYS A 317 -7.01 -25.28 12.41
CA CYS A 317 -7.87 -25.27 11.24
C CYS A 317 -8.30 -26.70 10.84
N ARG A 318 -9.57 -26.87 10.45
CA ARG A 318 -10.16 -28.16 10.04
C ARG A 318 -10.63 -28.18 8.58
N GLN A 319 -10.24 -27.19 7.78
CA GLN A 319 -10.65 -27.11 6.37
C GLN A 319 -9.86 -28.11 5.52
N ALA A 320 -10.31 -29.36 5.48
CA ALA A 320 -9.62 -30.45 4.78
C ALA A 320 -9.47 -30.22 3.26
N HIS A 321 -10.24 -29.32 2.65
CA HIS A 321 -10.14 -28.98 1.23
C HIS A 321 -9.21 -27.77 0.95
N CYS A 322 -8.55 -27.23 1.98
CA CYS A 322 -7.55 -26.18 1.81
C CYS A 322 -6.36 -26.77 1.03
N ALA A 323 -5.91 -26.08 -0.03
CA ALA A 323 -4.84 -26.56 -0.91
C ALA A 323 -3.53 -26.87 -0.17
N VAL A 324 -3.32 -26.23 0.98
CA VAL A 324 -2.12 -26.39 1.80
C VAL A 324 -2.37 -27.15 3.10
N PHE A 325 -3.51 -27.83 3.23
CA PHE A 325 -3.96 -28.40 4.51
C PHE A 325 -2.95 -29.38 5.13
N ASP A 326 -2.37 -30.26 4.31
CA ASP A 326 -1.53 -31.37 4.78
C ASP A 326 -0.11 -30.93 5.19
N PHE A 327 0.36 -29.79 4.70
CA PHE A 327 1.67 -29.23 5.03
C PHE A 327 1.60 -27.92 5.82
N CYS A 328 0.41 -27.49 6.23
CA CYS A 328 0.19 -26.35 7.12
C CYS A 328 0.20 -26.80 8.58
N CYS A 329 0.90 -26.08 9.47
CA CYS A 329 0.92 -26.39 10.90
C CYS A 329 -0.44 -26.15 11.57
N ARG A 330 -1.27 -25.29 10.98
CA ARG A 330 -2.64 -24.95 11.45
C ARG A 330 -2.64 -24.39 12.86
N GLU A 331 -1.70 -23.50 13.15
CA GLU A 331 -1.52 -22.89 14.45
C GLU A 331 -2.75 -22.07 14.88
N PRO A 332 -3.26 -22.25 16.11
CA PRO A 332 -4.24 -21.33 16.67
C PRO A 332 -3.59 -19.96 16.90
N ILE A 333 -4.35 -18.88 16.69
CA ILE A 333 -3.87 -17.50 16.93
C ILE A 333 -4.22 -17.04 18.35
N LYS A 334 -5.32 -17.56 18.90
CA LYS A 334 -5.84 -17.19 20.22
C LYS A 334 -5.61 -18.34 21.18
N THR A 335 -5.29 -18.02 22.42
CA THR A 335 -5.24 -19.02 23.50
C THR A 335 -6.61 -19.68 23.69
N ALA A 336 -6.60 -20.99 23.93
CA ALA A 336 -7.78 -21.70 24.41
C ALA A 336 -8.12 -21.14 25.80
N LYS A 337 -9.37 -20.72 25.98
CA LYS A 337 -9.90 -20.37 27.29
C LYS A 337 -10.42 -21.62 27.98
#